data_AF-A0AAJ1TBB0-F1
#
_entry.id   AF-A0AAJ1TBB0-F1
#
_cell.length_a   1.000
_cell.length_b   1.000
_cell.length_c   1.000
_cell.angle_alpha   90.00
_cell.angle_beta   90.00
_cell.angle_gamma   90.00
#
_symmetry.space_group_name_H-M   'P 1'
#
loop_
_entity.id
_entity.type
_entity.pdbx_description
1 polymer ?
#
loop_
_entity_poly.entity_id
_entity_poly.type
_entity_poly.pdbx_seq_one_letter_code
_entity_poly.pdbx_strand_id
1 'polypeptide(L)'
;MDDKWTLHRDLLIALRNWRDCLMHLWQEGNREGLHDARATAYRLGVGAGLIAQPGTRIAIKEARKGLLAGQAAMARQQVPQDATDPCSEAKPLLTALEEALHVEPSWADRSAAAEP
;
A
#
# COMPACT_ATOMS: atom_id res chain seq x y z
N MET A 1 -21.43 -2.24 6.07
CA MET A 1 -20.50 -2.59 4.96
C MET A 1 -19.62 -1.41 4.55
N ASP A 2 -20.12 -0.16 4.61
CA ASP A 2 -19.38 1.03 4.15
C ASP A 2 -18.03 1.30 4.85
N ASP A 3 -17.88 0.96 6.13
CA ASP A 3 -16.66 1.27 6.87
C ASP A 3 -15.44 0.46 6.39
N LYS A 4 -15.64 -0.82 6.03
CA LYS A 4 -14.55 -1.69 5.54
C LYS A 4 -14.08 -1.25 4.15
N TRP A 5 -15.02 -0.97 3.25
CA TRP A 5 -14.71 -0.46 1.92
C TRP A 5 -14.00 0.90 1.99
N THR A 6 -14.51 1.81 2.82
CA THR A 6 -13.88 3.12 3.04
C THR A 6 -12.45 2.97 3.55
N LEU A 7 -12.21 2.11 4.55
CA LEU A 7 -10.87 1.85 5.06
C LEU A 7 -9.92 1.28 4.00
N HIS A 8 -10.40 0.35 3.16
CA HIS A 8 -9.62 -0.25 2.08
C HIS A 8 -9.25 0.79 1.00
N ARG A 9 -10.22 1.61 0.59
CA ARG A 9 -10.00 2.71 -0.35
C ARG A 9 -8.99 3.71 0.21
N ASP A 10 -9.17 4.14 1.45
CA ASP A 10 -8.31 5.12 2.09
C ASP A 10 -6.88 4.59 2.27
N LEU A 11 -6.72 3.28 2.54
CA LEU A 11 -5.41 2.63 2.54
C LEU A 11 -4.72 2.72 1.17
N LEU A 12 -5.43 2.40 0.08
CA LEU A 12 -4.86 2.49 -1.27
C LEU A 12 -4.43 3.91 -1.61
N ILE A 13 -5.25 4.90 -1.27
CA ILE A 13 -4.94 6.32 -1.45
C ILE A 13 -3.67 6.68 -0.65
N ALA A 14 -3.57 6.27 0.62
CA ALA A 14 -2.43 6.58 1.46
C ALA A 14 -1.13 5.93 0.97
N LEU A 15 -1.18 4.68 0.49
CA LEU A 15 -0.02 3.99 -0.07
C LEU A 15 0.45 4.64 -1.38
N ARG A 16 -0.48 5.04 -2.25
CA ARG A 16 -0.15 5.79 -3.48
C ARG A 16 0.44 7.16 -3.16
N ASN A 17 -0.15 7.89 -2.22
CA ASN A 17 0.39 9.17 -1.75
C ASN A 17 1.81 9.03 -1.20
N TRP A 18 2.10 7.96 -0.45
CA TRP A 18 3.47 7.69 0.00
C TRP A 18 4.42 7.43 -1.17
N ARG A 19 4.03 6.64 -2.17
CA ARG A 19 4.82 6.45 -3.39
C ARG A 19 5.09 7.79 -4.10
N ASP A 20 4.09 8.63 -4.21
CA ASP A 20 4.21 9.92 -4.90
C ASP A 20 5.15 10.87 -4.13
N CYS A 21 5.09 10.91 -2.79
CA CYS A 21 6.09 11.61 -1.98
C CYS A 21 7.52 11.05 -2.19
N LEU A 22 7.68 9.72 -2.35
CA LEU A 22 8.98 9.13 -2.66
C LEU A 22 9.47 9.54 -4.05
N MET A 23 8.57 9.63 -5.04
CA MET A 23 8.90 10.14 -6.38
C MET A 23 9.33 11.61 -6.34
N HIS A 24 8.62 12.48 -5.64
CA HIS A 24 9.01 13.88 -5.47
C HIS A 24 10.35 14.02 -4.75
N LEU A 25 10.59 13.22 -3.71
CA LEU A 25 11.89 13.16 -3.06
C LEU A 25 13.00 12.82 -4.05
N TRP A 26 12.77 11.87 -4.93
CA TRP A 26 13.79 11.45 -5.89
C TRP A 26 14.05 12.48 -7.00
N GLN A 27 12.98 13.06 -7.55
CA GLN A 27 13.07 13.99 -8.69
C GLN A 27 13.51 15.40 -8.25
N GLU A 28 13.01 15.87 -7.11
CA GLU A 28 13.14 17.27 -6.68
C GLU A 28 13.90 17.43 -5.36
N GLY A 29 14.26 16.33 -4.69
CA GLY A 29 14.83 16.37 -3.34
C GLY A 29 13.82 16.76 -2.26
N ASN A 30 12.53 16.89 -2.60
CA ASN A 30 11.49 17.36 -1.68
C ASN A 30 11.08 16.27 -0.69
N ARG A 31 11.21 16.55 0.62
CA ARG A 31 10.84 15.63 1.71
C ARG A 31 9.50 15.98 2.36
N GLU A 32 8.86 17.06 1.94
CA GLU A 32 7.60 17.52 2.51
C GLU A 32 6.53 16.42 2.43
N GLY A 33 5.79 16.25 3.54
CA GLY A 33 4.71 15.27 3.63
C GLY A 33 5.13 13.79 3.63
N LEU A 34 6.39 13.43 3.33
CA LEU A 34 6.82 12.04 3.22
C LEU A 34 6.60 11.24 4.51
N HIS A 35 6.97 11.84 5.64
CA HIS A 35 6.77 11.22 6.95
C HIS A 35 5.27 10.98 7.23
N ASP A 36 4.43 11.97 6.93
CA ASP A 36 3.01 11.94 7.22
C ASP A 36 2.25 10.99 6.30
N ALA A 37 2.63 10.94 5.02
CA ALA A 37 2.13 9.97 4.05
C ALA A 37 2.44 8.54 4.50
N ARG A 38 3.69 8.28 4.90
CA ARG A 38 4.10 6.98 5.44
C ARG A 38 3.36 6.62 6.73
N ALA A 39 3.25 7.55 7.67
CA ALA A 39 2.56 7.33 8.94
C ALA A 39 1.07 7.02 8.72
N THR A 40 0.43 7.72 7.79
CA THR A 40 -0.98 7.49 7.42
C THR A 40 -1.17 6.12 6.79
N ALA A 41 -0.34 5.75 5.80
CA ALA A 41 -0.37 4.43 5.19
C ALA A 41 -0.12 3.30 6.20
N TYR A 42 0.78 3.52 7.18
CA TYR A 42 1.03 2.57 8.25
C TYR A 42 -0.20 2.35 9.13
N ARG A 43 -0.81 3.43 9.63
CA ARG A 43 -2.01 3.35 10.50
C ARG A 43 -3.17 2.66 9.80
N LEU A 44 -3.47 3.07 8.57
CA LEU A 44 -4.55 2.46 7.78
C LEU A 44 -4.23 1.00 7.45
N GLY A 45 -2.97 0.67 7.16
CA GLY A 45 -2.55 -0.70 6.87
C GLY A 45 -2.66 -1.62 8.08
N VAL A 46 -2.41 -1.12 9.29
CA VAL A 46 -2.66 -1.85 10.54
C VAL A 46 -4.15 -2.08 10.72
N GLY A 47 -4.97 -1.03 10.59
CA GLY A 47 -6.43 -1.13 10.72
C GLY A 47 -7.04 -2.12 9.73
N ALA A 48 -6.71 -1.99 8.44
CA ALA A 48 -7.18 -2.90 7.40
C ALA A 48 -6.68 -4.33 7.66
N GLY A 49 -5.40 -4.50 8.03
CA GLY A 49 -4.82 -5.82 8.30
C GLY A 49 -5.51 -6.61 9.42
N LEU A 50 -6.10 -5.92 10.41
CA LEU A 50 -6.85 -6.55 11.51
C LEU A 50 -8.16 -7.19 11.05
N ILE A 51 -8.85 -6.55 10.09
CA ILE A 51 -10.14 -7.03 9.56
C ILE A 51 -10.03 -7.74 8.22
N ALA A 52 -8.80 -7.81 7.68
CA ALA A 52 -8.50 -8.40 6.40
C ALA A 52 -8.37 -9.93 6.47
N GLN A 53 -8.79 -10.60 5.41
CA GLN A 53 -8.49 -12.01 5.16
C GLN A 53 -6.97 -12.26 5.08
N PRO A 54 -6.51 -13.50 5.31
CA PRO A 54 -5.09 -13.83 5.27
C PRO A 54 -4.39 -13.40 3.96
N GLY A 55 -5.01 -13.64 2.80
CA GLY A 55 -4.46 -13.26 1.50
C GLY A 55 -4.27 -11.75 1.36
N THR A 56 -5.30 -10.95 1.65
CA THR A 56 -5.17 -9.49 1.60
C THR A 56 -4.24 -8.95 2.67
N ARG A 57 -4.21 -9.54 3.88
CA ARG A 57 -3.26 -9.17 4.92
C ARG A 57 -1.81 -9.33 4.46
N ILE A 58 -1.52 -10.39 3.69
CA ILE A 58 -0.21 -10.59 3.07
C ILE A 58 0.04 -9.50 2.03
N ALA A 59 -0.92 -9.23 1.13
CA ALA A 59 -0.79 -8.18 0.12
C ALA A 59 -0.53 -6.78 0.73
N ILE A 60 -1.21 -6.43 1.84
CA ILE A 60 -0.98 -5.17 2.58
C ILE A 60 0.47 -5.09 3.08
N LYS A 61 0.99 -6.19 3.63
CA LYS A 61 2.37 -6.26 4.14
C LYS A 61 3.38 -6.13 3.01
N GLU A 62 3.18 -6.83 1.90
CA GLU A 62 4.10 -6.80 0.77
C GLU A 62 4.10 -5.43 0.08
N ALA A 63 2.95 -4.82 -0.17
CA ALA A 63 2.86 -3.46 -0.71
C ALA A 63 3.65 -2.45 0.14
N ARG A 64 3.51 -2.52 1.47
CA ARG A 64 4.25 -1.67 2.39
C ARG A 64 5.75 -1.96 2.36
N LYS A 65 6.14 -3.23 2.27
CA LYS A 65 7.53 -3.66 2.20
C LYS A 65 8.21 -3.17 0.92
N GLY A 66 7.53 -3.20 -0.22
CA GLY A 66 8.04 -2.64 -1.47
C GLY A 66 8.34 -1.15 -1.37
N LEU A 67 7.43 -0.36 -0.78
CA LEU A 67 7.65 1.08 -0.56
C LEU A 67 8.80 1.35 0.42
N LEU A 68 8.95 0.54 1.48
CA LEU A 68 10.10 0.63 2.37
C LEU A 68 11.42 0.30 1.64
N ALA A 69 11.42 -0.70 0.76
CA ALA A 69 12.59 -1.09 -0.01
C ALA A 69 13.04 0.06 -0.92
N GLY A 70 12.11 0.66 -1.67
CA GLY A 70 12.39 1.84 -2.50
C GLY A 70 12.91 3.02 -1.67
N GLN A 71 12.26 3.34 -0.55
CA GLN A 71 12.72 4.39 0.35
C GLN A 71 14.13 4.12 0.89
N ALA A 72 14.44 2.88 1.27
CA ALA A 72 15.76 2.49 1.77
C ALA A 72 16.82 2.54 0.67
N ALA A 73 16.49 2.12 -0.56
CA ALA A 73 17.39 2.20 -1.70
C ALA A 73 17.76 3.66 -2.00
N MET A 74 16.79 4.58 -2.01
CA MET A 74 17.06 6.01 -2.16
C MET A 74 17.95 6.56 -1.05
N ALA A 75 17.64 6.25 0.21
CA ALA A 75 18.41 6.72 1.35
C ALA A 75 19.87 6.24 1.33
N ARG A 76 20.12 5.06 0.76
CA ARG A 76 21.46 4.47 0.62
C ARG A 76 22.14 4.78 -0.71
N GLN A 77 21.51 5.56 -1.59
CA GLN A 77 21.98 5.82 -2.95
C GLN A 77 22.22 4.53 -3.75
N GLN A 78 21.37 3.52 -3.52
CA GLN A 78 21.41 2.19 -4.14
C GLN A 78 20.38 2.03 -5.26
N VAL A 79 19.75 3.13 -5.70
CA VAL A 79 18.88 3.11 -6.87
C VAL A 79 19.76 3.03 -8.12
N PRO A 80 19.52 2.09 -9.05
CA PRO A 80 20.26 1.99 -10.31
C PRO A 80 20.27 3.32 -11.07
N GLN A 81 21.39 3.65 -11.72
CA GLN A 81 21.55 4.92 -12.44
C GLN A 81 20.58 5.09 -13.62
N ASP A 82 20.12 3.98 -14.20
CA ASP A 82 19.17 3.89 -15.30
C ASP A 82 17.72 3.67 -14.83
N ALA A 83 17.48 3.63 -13.52
CA ALA A 83 16.13 3.51 -12.99
C ALA A 83 15.29 4.72 -13.39
N THR A 84 14.04 4.47 -13.78
CA THR A 84 13.03 5.51 -14.05
C THR A 84 11.98 5.62 -12.94
N ASP A 85 12.02 4.70 -11.96
CA ASP A 85 11.16 4.66 -10.78
C ASP A 85 11.92 3.99 -9.61
N PRO A 86 12.11 4.64 -8.44
CA PRO A 86 12.84 4.05 -7.32
C PRO A 86 11.95 3.09 -6.51
N CYS A 87 10.65 3.05 -6.85
CA CYS A 87 9.60 2.21 -6.29
C CYS A 87 9.08 1.20 -7.33
N SER A 88 9.89 0.86 -8.35
CA SER A 88 9.51 -0.08 -9.41
C SER A 88 9.03 -1.43 -8.87
N GLU A 89 9.66 -1.95 -7.81
CA GLU A 89 9.24 -3.18 -7.12
C GLU A 89 7.93 -3.02 -6.34
N ALA A 90 7.59 -1.80 -5.90
CA ALA A 90 6.37 -1.54 -5.15
C ALA A 90 5.12 -1.51 -6.05
N LYS A 91 5.26 -1.13 -7.32
CA LYS A 91 4.15 -1.06 -8.28
C LYS A 91 3.34 -2.36 -8.39
N PRO A 92 3.94 -3.51 -8.73
CA PRO A 92 3.17 -4.76 -8.84
C PRO A 92 2.55 -5.19 -7.51
N LEU A 93 3.18 -4.86 -6.37
CA LEU A 93 2.64 -5.17 -5.05
C LEU A 93 1.43 -4.31 -4.69
N LEU A 94 1.42 -3.04 -5.10
CA LEU A 94 0.26 -2.15 -4.97
C LEU A 94 -0.91 -2.61 -5.85
N THR A 95 -0.62 -3.06 -7.07
CA THR A 95 -1.64 -3.67 -7.95
C THR A 95 -2.22 -4.93 -7.34
N ALA A 96 -1.37 -5.85 -6.85
CA ALA A 96 -1.83 -7.07 -6.19
C ALA A 96 -2.68 -6.79 -4.93
N LEU A 97 -2.34 -5.73 -4.18
CA LEU A 97 -3.16 -5.29 -3.06
C LEU A 97 -4.52 -4.76 -3.52
N GLU A 98 -4.57 -3.95 -4.57
CA GLU A 98 -5.82 -3.43 -5.12
C GLU A 98 -6.75 -4.57 -5.57
N GLU A 99 -6.21 -5.58 -6.26
CA GLU A 99 -6.95 -6.78 -6.65
C GLU A 99 -7.46 -7.56 -5.43
N ALA A 100 -6.62 -7.77 -4.42
CA ALA A 100 -7.01 -8.45 -3.18
C ALA A 100 -8.13 -7.70 -2.43
N LEU A 101 -8.04 -6.37 -2.35
CA LEU A 101 -9.06 -5.53 -1.71
C LEU A 101 -10.37 -5.49 -2.51
N HIS A 102 -10.32 -5.68 -3.83
CA HIS A 102 -11.51 -5.74 -4.68
C HIS A 102 -12.32 -7.03 -4.47
N VAL A 103 -11.65 -8.17 -4.29
CA VAL A 103 -12.33 -9.46 -4.10
C VAL A 103 -12.81 -9.70 -2.66
N GLU A 104 -12.24 -8.99 -1.70
CA GLU A 104 -12.48 -9.19 -0.28
C GLU A 104 -13.90 -8.86 0.22
N PRO A 105 -14.57 -7.78 -0.23
CA PRO A 105 -15.97 -7.53 0.06
C PRO A 105 -16.88 -8.66 -0.43
N SER A 106 -16.56 -9.27 -1.58
CA SER A 106 -17.38 -10.34 -2.20
C SER A 106 -17.41 -11.65 -1.41
N TRP A 107 -16.53 -11.81 -0.42
CA TRP A 107 -16.52 -12.97 0.47
C TRP A 107 -17.48 -12.81 1.64
N ALA A 108 -17.62 -11.60 2.19
CA ALA A 108 -18.53 -11.36 3.33
C ALA A 108 -19.97 -11.74 2.96
N ASP A 109 -20.38 -11.44 1.72
CA ASP A 109 -21.67 -11.84 1.17
C ASP A 109 -21.80 -13.36 0.95
N ARG A 110 -20.71 -14.06 0.63
CA ARG A 110 -20.70 -15.52 0.43
C ARG A 110 -20.70 -16.32 1.71
N SER A 111 -20.03 -15.85 2.77
CA SER A 111 -20.12 -16.51 4.09
C SER A 111 -21.48 -16.31 4.74
N ALA A 112 -22.10 -15.14 4.59
CA ALA A 112 -23.46 -14.89 5.11
C ALA A 112 -24.53 -15.73 4.39
N ALA A 113 -24.31 -16.08 3.12
CA ALA A 113 -25.20 -16.97 2.36
C ALA A 113 -24.97 -18.47 2.62
N ALA A 114 -23.92 -18.84 3.38
CA ALA A 114 -23.53 -20.22 3.63
C ALA A 114 -23.83 -20.71 5.06
N GLU A 115 -24.43 -19.88 5.92
CA GLU A 115 -24.99 -20.31 7.21
C GLU A 115 -26.44 -20.82 6.99
N PRO A 116 -26.74 -22.11 7.29
CA PRO A 116 -28.08 -22.70 7.17
C PRO A 116 -29.03 -22.32 8.32
#